data_AF-A5L786-F1
#
_entry.id   AF-A5L786-F1
#
_cell.length_a   1.000
_cell.length_b   1.000
_cell.length_c   1.000
_cell.angle_alpha   90.00
_cell.angle_beta   90.00
_cell.angle_gamma   90.00
#
_symmetry.space_group_name_H-M   'P 1'
#
loop_
_entity.id
_entity.type
_entity.pdbx_description
1 polymer ?
#
loop_
_entity_poly.entity_id
_entity_poly.type
_entity_poly.pdbx_seq_one_letter_code
_entity_poly.pdbx_strand_id
1 'polypeptide(L)' 'MVERINYQGLPSIAGPYVHATKHNGTLYVSGLTAYGTSSQDQGIGEQTNEILSQIKQILEHEQRAVSDLIRARIYFVNLM' A
#
# COMPACT_ATOMS: atom_id res chain seq x y z
N MET A 1 -17.82 9.66 9.46
CA MET A 1 -16.59 10.48 9.63
C MET A 1 -15.46 9.77 8.90
N VAL A 2 -14.54 10.51 8.27
CA VAL A 2 -13.38 9.92 7.57
C VAL A 2 -12.16 10.00 8.46
N GLU A 3 -11.56 8.86 8.77
CA GLU A 3 -10.26 8.76 9.44
C GLU A 3 -9.16 8.73 8.36
N ARG A 4 -8.05 9.41 8.60
CA ARG A 4 -6.89 9.50 7.70
C ARG A 4 -5.67 8.97 8.42
N ILE A 5 -4.97 8.01 7.82
CA ILE A 5 -3.97 7.19 8.52
C ILE A 5 -2.67 7.16 7.73
N ASN A 6 -1.57 7.43 8.44
CA ASN A 6 -0.20 7.20 7.97
C ASN A 6 0.45 6.15 8.87
N TYR A 7 0.65 4.95 8.32
CA TYR A 7 1.32 3.86 9.01
C TYR A 7 2.82 4.11 9.17
N GLN A 8 3.33 3.95 10.38
CA GLN A 8 4.76 3.96 10.66
C GLN A 8 5.42 2.72 10.02
N GLY A 9 6.58 2.90 9.40
CA GLY A 9 7.33 1.82 8.74
C GLY A 9 7.10 1.73 7.23
N LEU A 10 6.04 2.37 6.71
CA LEU A 10 5.87 2.56 5.27
C LEU A 10 6.74 3.72 4.77
N PRO A 11 7.05 3.76 3.45
CA PRO A 11 7.81 4.87 2.85
C PRO A 11 7.14 6.21 3.11
N SER A 12 7.93 7.27 3.19
CA SER A 12 7.40 8.62 3.43
C SER A 12 6.52 9.07 2.26
N ILE A 13 5.36 9.65 2.58
CA ILE A 13 4.46 10.22 1.58
C ILE A 13 5.07 11.45 0.89
N ALA A 14 5.12 11.43 -0.43
CA ALA A 14 5.55 12.56 -1.24
C ALA A 14 4.34 13.33 -1.79
N GLY A 15 3.63 14.07 -0.94
CA GLY A 15 2.51 14.92 -1.34
C GLY A 15 1.33 14.96 -0.35
N PRO A 16 0.23 15.66 -0.68
CA PRO A 16 -0.91 15.88 0.21
C PRO A 16 -1.88 14.68 0.22
N TYR A 17 -1.38 13.47 0.47
CA TYR A 17 -2.18 12.26 0.61
C TYR A 17 -1.85 11.51 1.91
N VAL A 18 -2.54 10.41 2.18
CA VAL A 18 -2.26 9.52 3.32
C VAL A 18 -2.19 8.07 2.87
N HIS A 19 -1.57 7.19 3.64
CA HIS A 19 -1.48 5.77 3.27
C HIS A 19 -2.86 5.13 3.13
N ALA A 20 -3.78 5.44 4.03
CA ALA A 20 -5.15 4.94 3.94
C ALA A 20 -6.19 5.88 4.56
N THR A 21 -7.45 5.65 4.20
CA THR A 21 -8.60 6.27 4.87
C THR A 21 -9.60 5.20 5.29
N LYS A 22 -10.24 5.40 6.45
CA LYS A 22 -11.37 4.56 6.88
C LYS A 22 -12.67 5.34 6.77
N HIS A 23 -13.67 4.70 6.17
CA HIS A 23 -15.01 5.23 6.08
C HIS A 23 -16.02 4.09 6.02
N ASN A 24 -17.08 4.17 6.85
CA ASN A 24 -18.17 3.19 6.90
C ASN A 24 -17.70 1.72 6.96
N GLY A 25 -16.74 1.44 7.85
CA GLY A 25 -16.22 0.08 8.05
C GLY A 25 -15.32 -0.44 6.92
N THR A 26 -14.99 0.39 5.93
CA THR A 26 -14.12 0.03 4.81
C THR A 26 -12.80 0.80 4.89
N LEU A 27 -11.69 0.10 4.71
CA LEU A 27 -10.36 0.67 4.56
C LEU A 27 -10.04 0.87 3.08
N TYR A 28 -9.72 2.10 2.69
CA TYR A 28 -9.27 2.44 1.35
C TYR A 28 -7.78 2.77 1.41
N VAL A 29 -6.97 1.92 0.79
CA VAL A 29 -5.51 2.08 0.71
C VAL A 29 -5.17 2.88 -0.54
N SER A 30 -4.29 3.87 -0.40
CA SER A 30 -3.75 4.64 -1.53
C SER A 30 -2.91 3.74 -2.45
N GLY A 31 -2.56 4.22 -3.64
CA GLY A 31 -1.64 3.51 -4.51
C GLY A 31 -0.29 3.29 -3.82
N LEU A 32 0.14 2.04 -3.73
CA LEU A 32 1.45 1.67 -3.20
C LEU A 32 2.41 1.38 -4.35
N THR A 33 3.65 1.81 -4.19
CA THR A 33 4.73 1.59 -5.15
C THR A 33 6.02 1.26 -4.38
N ALA A 34 7.06 0.83 -5.09
CA ALA A 34 8.40 0.72 -4.51
C ALA A 34 9.13 2.07 -4.41
N TYR A 35 8.47 3.20 -4.72
CA TYR A 35 9.07 4.52 -4.68
C TYR A 35 9.57 4.87 -3.27
N GLY A 36 10.79 5.41 -3.17
CA GLY A 36 11.42 5.77 -1.91
C GLY A 36 11.97 4.59 -1.10
N THR A 37 11.97 3.38 -1.67
CA THR A 37 12.58 2.19 -1.03
C THR A 37 13.83 1.75 -1.78
N SER A 38 14.60 0.82 -1.20
CA SER A 38 15.73 0.18 -1.88
C SER A 38 15.33 -0.60 -3.13
N SER A 39 14.05 -0.96 -3.25
CA SER A 39 13.51 -1.76 -4.35
C SER A 39 13.06 -0.89 -5.54
N GLN A 40 13.05 0.44 -5.42
CA GLN A 40 12.54 1.36 -6.44
C GLN A 40 13.14 1.13 -7.82
N ASP A 41 14.47 1.01 -7.88
CA ASP A 41 15.23 0.90 -9.12
C ASP A 41 15.56 -0.57 -9.48
N GLN A 42 14.91 -1.52 -8.79
CA GLN A 42 15.08 -2.97 -9.02
C GLN A 42 14.07 -3.49 -10.06
N GLY A 43 14.15 -4.80 -10.34
CA GLY A 43 13.23 -5.47 -11.26
C GLY A 43 11.79 -5.54 -10.75
N ILE A 44 10.89 -5.96 -11.64
CA ILE A 44 9.46 -6.08 -11.34
C ILE A 44 9.18 -7.02 -10.16
N GLY A 45 9.98 -8.07 -9.99
CA GLY A 45 9.82 -9.02 -8.89
C GLY A 45 10.11 -8.37 -7.54
N GLU A 46 11.22 -7.66 -7.43
CA GLU A 46 11.64 -6.93 -6.24
C GLU A 46 10.65 -5.83 -5.88
N GLN A 47 10.22 -5.04 -6.88
CA GLN A 47 9.20 -4.01 -6.68
C GLN A 47 7.86 -4.61 -6.23
N THR A 48 7.44 -5.73 -6.82
CA THR A 48 6.20 -6.41 -6.43
C THR A 48 6.27 -6.91 -4.99
N ASN A 49 7.39 -7.54 -4.61
CA ASN A 49 7.60 -8.02 -3.24
C ASN A 49 7.58 -6.88 -2.22
N GLU A 50 8.19 -5.73 -2.55
CA GLU A 50 8.14 -4.53 -1.73
C GLU A 50 6.69 -4.05 -1.52
N ILE A 51 5.92 -3.94 -2.60
CA ILE A 51 4.52 -3.49 -2.55
C ILE A 51 3.66 -4.47 -1.73
N LEU A 52 3.82 -5.78 -1.93
CA LEU A 52 3.11 -6.80 -1.17
C LEU A 52 3.49 -6.78 0.33
N SER A 53 4.76 -6.51 0.64
CA SER A 53 5.23 -6.31 2.02
C SER A 53 4.56 -5.11 2.68
N GLN A 54 4.46 -3.97 1.97
CA GLN A 54 3.73 -2.79 2.46
C GLN A 54 2.25 -3.09 2.71
N ILE A 55 1.58 -3.83 1.82
CA ILE A 55 0.18 -4.26 2.03
C ILE A 55 0.07 -5.12 3.29
N LYS A 56 1.00 -6.06 3.51
CA LYS A 56 1.03 -6.91 4.71
C LYS A 56 1.17 -6.09 5.98
N GLN A 57 2.07 -5.09 6.01
CA GLN A 57 2.25 -4.19 7.15
C GLN A 57 0.98 -3.39 7.46
N ILE A 58 0.29 -2.89 6.44
CA ILE A 58 -1.02 -2.22 6.62
C ILE A 58 -2.02 -3.17 7.26
N LEU A 59 -2.17 -4.38 6.72
CA LEU A 59 -3.11 -5.38 7.26
C LEU A 59 -2.79 -5.75 8.72
N GLU A 60 -1.51 -5.93 9.05
CA GLU A 60 -1.05 -6.22 10.41
C GLU A 60 -1.39 -5.09 11.38
N HIS A 61 -1.11 -3.83 11.02
CA HIS A 61 -1.47 -2.67 11.83
C HIS A 61 -2.99 -2.54 12.03
N GLU A 62 -3.76 -2.96 11.04
CA GLU A 62 -5.23 -2.96 11.05
C GLU A 62 -5.85 -4.23 11.64
N GLN A 63 -5.01 -5.15 12.12
CA GLN A 63 -5.44 -6.45 12.66
C GLN A 63 -6.38 -7.19 11.69
N ARG A 64 -6.05 -7.13 10.40
CA ARG A 64 -6.77 -7.76 9.29
C ARG A 64 -5.90 -8.85 8.65
N ALA A 65 -6.54 -9.70 7.87
CA ALA A 65 -5.89 -10.73 7.07
C ALA A 65 -6.04 -10.44 5.57
N VAL A 66 -5.24 -11.13 4.74
CA VAL A 66 -5.36 -11.05 3.27
C VAL A 66 -6.76 -11.47 2.81
N SER A 67 -7.43 -12.37 3.54
CA SER A 67 -8.81 -12.79 3.28
C SER A 67 -9.84 -11.67 3.45
N ASP A 68 -9.49 -10.57 4.12
CA ASP A 68 -10.37 -9.40 4.27
C ASP A 68 -10.30 -8.45 3.06
N LEU A 69 -9.41 -8.70 2.10
CA LEU A 69 -9.32 -7.90 0.87
C LEU A 69 -10.53 -8.16 -0.03
N ILE A 70 -11.34 -7.12 -0.22
CA ILE A 70 -12.56 -7.20 -1.07
C ILE A 70 -12.23 -6.90 -2.54
N ARG A 71 -11.21 -6.07 -2.80
CA ARG A 71 -10.82 -5.65 -4.17
C ARG A 71 -9.37 -5.18 -4.22
N ALA A 72 -8.68 -5.50 -5.31
CA ALA A 72 -7.39 -4.91 -5.68
C ALA A 72 -7.45 -4.32 -7.11
N ARG A 73 -6.65 -3.28 -7.37
CA ARG A 73 -6.36 -2.78 -8.72
C ARG A 73 -4.86 -2.70 -8.89
N ILE A 74 -4.34 -3.37 -9.91
CA ILE A 74 -2.91 -3.46 -10.18
C ILE A 74 -2.64 -2.69 -11.46
N TYR A 75 -1.65 -1.80 -11.42
CA TYR A 75 -1.22 -0.98 -12.55
C TYR A 75 0.22 -1.37 -12.89
N PHE A 76 0.46 -1.74 -14.15
CA PHE A 76 1.79 -2.00 -14.68
C PHE A 76 2.20 -0.84 -15.58
N VAL A 77 3.48 -0.46 -15.54
CA VAL A 77 4.04 0.53 -16.47
C VAL A 77 4.16 -0.09 -17.88
N ASN A 78 4.53 -1.37 -17.96
CA ASN A 78 4.61 -2.14 -19.20
C ASN A 78 4.30 -3.62 -18.91
N LEU A 79 3.73 -4.32 -19.90
CA LEU A 79 3.43 -5.76 -19.86
C LEU A 79 4.44 -6.61 -20.66
N MET A 80 5.44 -5.97 -21.27
CA MET A 80 6.42 -6.58 -22.17
C MET A 80 7.77 -6.78 -21.52
#